data_AF-A0A258KD63-F1
#
_entry.id   AF-A0A258KD63-F1
#
_cell.length_a   1.000
_cell.length_b   1.000
_cell.length_c   1.000
_cell.angle_alpha   90.00
_cell.angle_beta   90.00
_cell.angle_gamma   90.00
#
_symmetry.space_group_name_H-M   'P 1'
#
loop_
_entity.id
_entity.type
_entity.pdbx_description
1 polymer ?
#
loop_
_entity_poly.entity_id
_entity_poly.type
_entity_poly.pdbx_seq_one_letter_code
_entity_poly.pdbx_strand_id
1 'polypeptide(L)' 'MSQPMIVDVVADVVCPWCYLGWRRVKAAVALRPDIEAKLVWRPYQLDPTISEQGVD' A
#
# COMPACT_ATOMS: atom_id res chain seq x y z
N MET A 1 -2.22 -20.60 -18.25
CA MET A 1 -1.73 -19.26 -17.88
C MET A 1 -1.89 -19.13 -16.38
N SER A 2 -0.82 -18.78 -15.65
CA SER A 2 -0.90 -18.50 -14.21
C SER A 2 -1.76 -17.26 -13.99
N GLN A 3 -2.68 -17.29 -13.03
CA GLN A 3 -3.47 -16.11 -12.66
C GLN A 3 -2.62 -15.21 -11.75
N PRO A 4 -2.54 -13.89 -11.99
CA PRO A 4 -1.76 -13.00 -11.15
C PRO A 4 -2.31 -12.95 -9.73
N MET A 5 -1.41 -12.99 -8.75
CA MET A 5 -1.74 -12.78 -7.34
C MET A 5 -2.02 -11.29 -7.13
N ILE A 6 -3.25 -10.96 -6.77
CA ILE A 6 -3.63 -9.59 -6.46
C ILE A 6 -3.25 -9.28 -5.01
N VAL A 7 -2.57 -8.15 -4.81
CA VAL A 7 -2.25 -7.62 -3.48
C VAL A 7 -2.79 -6.20 -3.40
N ASP A 8 -3.87 -6.02 -2.65
CA ASP A 8 -4.39 -4.68 -2.35
C ASP A 8 -3.52 -4.01 -1.28
N VAL A 9 -2.97 -2.85 -1.64
CA VAL A 9 -2.17 -1.97 -0.77
C VAL A 9 -3.07 -0.86 -0.26
N VAL A 10 -3.58 -1.03 0.95
CA VAL A 10 -4.40 -0.03 1.65
C VAL A 10 -3.49 0.93 2.39
N ALA A 11 -3.57 2.22 2.08
CA ALA A 11 -2.63 3.21 2.62
C ALA A 11 -3.23 4.60 2.75
N ASP A 12 -2.84 5.28 3.83
CA ASP A 12 -3.02 6.71 4.07
C ASP A 12 -1.67 7.42 3.89
N VAL A 13 -1.70 8.62 3.32
CA VAL A 13 -0.53 9.48 3.06
C VAL A 13 0.11 10.01 4.34
N VAL A 14 -0.64 10.19 5.44
CA VAL A 14 -0.09 10.70 6.71
C VAL A 14 0.66 9.62 7.50
N CYS A 15 0.46 8.35 7.14
CA CYS A 15 0.97 7.22 7.92
C CYS A 15 2.44 6.91 7.59
N PRO A 16 3.39 7.12 8.53
CA PRO A 16 4.79 6.79 8.29
C PRO A 16 5.03 5.30 8.07
N TRP A 17 4.18 4.45 8.67
CA TRP A 17 4.24 3.00 8.50
C TRP A 17 3.76 2.53 7.14
N CYS A 18 2.78 3.21 6.54
CA CYS A 18 2.35 2.92 5.16
C CYS A 18 3.50 3.17 4.18
N TYR A 19 4.29 4.23 4.38
CA TYR A 19 5.49 4.49 3.58
C TYR A 19 6.54 3.38 3.72
N LEU A 20 6.88 2.99 4.96
CA LEU A 20 7.84 1.92 5.21
C LEU A 20 7.33 0.57 4.67
N GLY A 21 6.04 0.28 4.85
CA GLY A 21 5.36 -0.90 4.35
C GLY A 21 5.44 -0.99 2.82
N TRP A 22 5.18 0.10 2.10
CA TRP A 22 5.31 0.15 0.65
C TRP A 22 6.72 -0.20 0.16
N ARG A 23 7.75 0.33 0.83
CA ARG A 23 9.15 -0.01 0.52
C ARG A 23 9.44 -1.50 0.74
N ARG A 24 8.93 -2.07 1.83
CA ARG A 24 9.10 -3.50 2.16
C ARG A 24 8.33 -4.41 1.20
N VAL A 25 7.10 -4.08 0.84
CA VAL A 25 6.29 -4.85 -0.13
C VAL A 25 6.99 -4.89 -1.49
N LYS A 26 7.47 -3.74 -1.99
CA LYS A 26 8.24 -3.71 -3.24
C LYS A 26 9.50 -4.57 -3.19
N ALA A 27 10.23 -4.53 -2.08
CA ALA A 27 11.41 -5.38 -1.90
C ALA A 27 11.03 -6.88 -1.88
N ALA A 28 9.96 -7.25 -1.19
CA ALA A 28 9.48 -8.63 -1.13
C ALA A 28 9.05 -9.17 -2.51
N VAL A 29 8.35 -8.34 -3.31
CA VAL A 29 7.96 -8.71 -4.69
C VAL A 29 9.20 -8.93 -5.56
N ALA A 30 10.22 -8.06 -5.44
CA ALA A 30 11.47 -8.22 -6.19
C ALA A 30 12.23 -9.51 -5.84
N LEU A 31 12.07 -10.03 -4.61
CA LEU A 31 12.67 -11.30 -4.17
C LEU A 31 11.91 -12.55 -4.66
N ARG A 32 10.71 -12.39 -5.23
CA ARG A 32 9.82 -13.49 -5.65
C ARG A 32 9.45 -13.39 -7.14
N PRO A 33 10.42 -13.48 -8.05
CA PRO A 33 10.17 -13.36 -9.50
C PRO A 33 9.32 -14.50 -10.07
N ASP A 34 9.16 -15.60 -9.31
CA ASP A 34 8.28 -16.73 -9.62
C ASP A 34 6.80 -16.41 -9.45
N ILE A 35 6.46 -15.34 -8.72
CA ILE A 35 5.09 -14.91 -8.46
C ILE A 35 4.78 -13.69 -9.32
N GLU A 36 3.76 -13.80 -10.17
CA GLU A 36 3.18 -12.64 -10.86
C GLU A 36 2.29 -11.86 -9.89
N ALA A 37 2.91 -10.98 -9.10
CA ALA A 37 2.20 -10.14 -8.12
C ALA A 37 1.72 -8.83 -8.77
N LYS A 38 0.42 -8.55 -8.69
CA LYS A 38 -0.19 -7.28 -9.09
C LYS A 38 -0.56 -6.45 -7.86
N LEU A 39 0.21 -5.39 -7.63
CA LEU A 39 -0.04 -4.44 -6.54
C LEU A 39 -1.15 -3.47 -6.96
N VAL A 40 -2.22 -3.38 -6.17
CA VAL A 40 -3.37 -2.49 -6.42
C VAL A 40 -3.50 -1.50 -5.28
N TRP A 41 -3.44 -0.21 -5.57
CA TRP A 41 -3.57 0.83 -4.54
C TRP A 41 -5.01 1.05 -4.13
N ARG A 42 -5.24 1.14 -2.82
CA ARG A 42 -6.52 1.48 -2.19
C ARG A 42 -6.28 2.63 -1.21
N PRO A 43 -6.69 3.86 -1.55
CA PRO A 43 -6.59 4.99 -0.62
C PRO A 43 -7.36 4.71 0.66
N TYR A 44 -6.84 5.18 1.78
CA TYR A 44 -7.47 5.09 3.09
C TYR A 44 -7.29 6.40 3.85
N GLN A 45 -8.27 6.73 4.69
CA GLN A 45 -8.21 7.85 5.61
C GLN A 45 -8.27 7.29 7.03
N LEU A 46 -7.16 7.41 7.77
CA LEU A 46 -7.02 6.91 9.13
C LEU A 46 -7.96 7.61 10.10
N ASP A 47 -8.10 8.93 9.94
CA ASP A 47 -9.06 9.72 10.69
C ASP A 47 -10.02 10.43 9.73
N PRO A 48 -11.23 9.88 9.53
CA PRO A 48 -12.26 10.48 8.67
C PRO A 48 -12.90 11.74 9.27
N THR A 49 -12.57 12.10 10.52
CA THR A 49 -13.13 13.28 11.20
C THR A 49 -12.25 14.52 11.06
N ILE A 50 -11.02 14.37 10.56
CA ILE A 50 -10.12 15.51 10.27
C ILE A 50 -10.76 16.43 9.23
N SER A 51 -10.77 17.73 9.53
CA SER A 51 -11.25 18.75 8.60
C SER A 51 -10.27 18.95 7.44
N GLU A 52 -10.72 19.58 6.36
CA GLU A 52 -9.87 19.87 5.19
C GLU A 52 -8.66 20.75 5.53
N GLN A 53 -8.72 21.52 6.62
CA GLN A 53 -7.62 22.37 7.07
C GLN A 53 -6.52 21.59 7.81
N GLY A 54 -6.76 20.32 8.16
CA GLY A 54 -5.83 19.49 8.90
C GLY A 54 -5.83 19.75 10.41
N VAL A 55 -4.76 19.32 11.05
CA VAL A 55 -4.48 19.52 12.49
C VAL A 55 -3.08 20.11 12.63
N ASP A 56 -2.87 20.96 13.64
CA ASP A 56 -1.55 21.52 14.00
C ASP A 56 -0.67 20.51 14.76
#